data_AF-A0A9D9I060-F1
#
_entry.id   AF-A0A9D9I060-F1
#
_cell.length_a   1.000
_cell.length_b   1.000
_cell.length_c   1.000
_cell.angle_alpha   90.00
_cell.angle_beta   90.00
_cell.angle_gamma   90.00
#
_symmetry.space_group_name_H-M   'P 1'
#
loop_
_entity.id
_entity.type
_entity.pdbx_description
1 polymer ?
#
loop_
_entity_poly.entity_id
_entity_poly.type
_entity_poly.pdbx_seq_one_letter_code
_entity_poly.pdbx_strand_id
1 'polypeptide(L)'
;MKERVENKRSMEMDTNLGRLKQCMLRGEQKEELTIGFFGGSITQGSLATKEEHTYAYRTYQWWKDTFQEATIHYVNGGIGGTSSHFGVARVEEDLLIYQPDLVILDF
;
A
#
# COMPACT_ATOMS: atom_id res chain seq x y z
N MET A 1 2.15 4.18 -26.22
CA MET A 1 2.27 2.72 -26.38
C MET A 1 1.88 2.10 -25.03
N LYS A 2 0.70 1.45 -24.92
CA LYS A 2 0.34 0.69 -23.71
C LYS A 2 0.83 -0.74 -23.94
N GLU A 3 1.85 -1.16 -23.21
CA GLU A 3 2.24 -2.58 -23.21
C GLU A 3 1.09 -3.40 -22.61
N ARG A 4 0.67 -4.45 -23.32
CA ARG A 4 -0.23 -5.47 -22.77
C ARG A 4 0.62 -6.39 -21.90
N VAL A 5 0.60 -6.17 -20.59
CA VAL A 5 1.02 -7.19 -19.62
C VAL A 5 -0.14 -8.17 -19.47
N GLU A 6 0.10 -9.45 -19.75
CA GLU A 6 -0.89 -10.49 -19.47
C GLU A 6 -0.98 -10.72 -17.96
N ASN A 7 -2.10 -10.32 -17.36
CA ASN A 7 -2.33 -10.37 -15.93
C ASN A 7 -2.75 -11.79 -15.46
N LYS A 8 -1.98 -12.82 -15.83
CA LYS A 8 -2.37 -14.24 -15.66
C LYS A 8 -1.29 -15.16 -15.08
N ARG A 9 -0.50 -14.68 -14.12
CA ARG A 9 0.31 -15.57 -13.25
C ARG A 9 0.34 -15.05 -11.82
N SER A 10 -0.76 -15.25 -11.08
CA SER A 10 -0.67 -15.33 -9.62
C SER A 10 -0.43 -16.79 -9.26
N MET A 11 0.64 -17.07 -8.52
CA MET A 11 0.85 -18.36 -7.89
C MET A 11 -0.27 -18.52 -6.85
N GLU A 12 -1.20 -19.47 -7.06
CA GLU A 12 -2.25 -19.78 -6.08
C GLU A 12 -1.61 -20.46 -4.87
N MET A 13 -1.03 -19.65 -4.00
CA MET A 13 -0.73 -20.00 -2.64
C MET A 13 -2.06 -19.95 -1.87
N ASP A 14 -2.32 -20.90 -0.97
CA ASP A 14 -3.51 -20.91 -0.10
C ASP A 14 -3.50 -19.67 0.81
N THR A 15 -3.99 -18.55 0.26
CA THR A 15 -3.79 -17.22 0.82
C THR A 15 -5.04 -16.81 1.58
N ASN A 16 -4.89 -16.54 2.88
CA ASN A 16 -5.98 -16.03 3.68
C ASN A 16 -6.28 -14.55 3.33
N LEU A 17 -7.31 -14.35 2.52
CA LEU A 17 -7.78 -13.01 2.12
C LEU A 17 -8.75 -12.37 3.12
N GLY A 18 -8.99 -12.99 4.29
CA GLY A 18 -9.99 -12.55 5.25
C GLY A 18 -9.81 -11.08 5.67
N ARG A 19 -8.60 -10.68 6.06
CA ARG A 19 -8.31 -9.30 6.49
C ARG A 19 -8.47 -8.28 5.35
N LEU A 20 -8.02 -8.62 4.15
CA LEU A 20 -8.16 -7.75 2.98
C LEU A 20 -9.64 -7.54 2.64
N LYS A 21 -10.43 -8.62 2.61
CA LYS A 21 -11.88 -8.54 2.38
C LYS A 21 -12.58 -7.70 3.45
N GLN A 22 -12.21 -7.86 4.72
CA GLN A 22 -12.78 -7.03 5.80
C GLN A 22 -12.41 -5.55 5.65
N CYS A 23 -11.17 -5.23 5.28
CA CYS A 23 -10.76 -3.85 4.97
C CYS A 23 -11.58 -3.27 3.80
N MET A 24 -11.82 -4.04 2.74
CA MET A 24 -12.66 -3.62 1.62
C MET A 24 -14.11 -3.39 2.04
N LEU A 25 -14.69 -4.30 2.84
CA LEU A 25 -16.05 -4.15 3.38
C LEU A 25 -16.20 -2.87 4.21
N ARG A 26 -15.21 -2.53 5.04
CA ARG A 26 -15.19 -1.25 5.79
C ARG A 26 -15.16 -0.04 4.85
N GLY A 27 -14.42 -0.14 3.73
CA GLY A 27 -14.43 0.86 2.67
C GLY A 27 -15.82 1.03 2.02
N GLU A 28 -16.51 -0.06 1.73
CA GLU A 28 -17.91 -0.04 1.23
C GLU A 28 -18.87 0.59 2.25
N GLN A 29 -18.59 0.43 3.54
CA GLN A 29 -19.35 1.00 4.65
C GLN A 29 -18.99 2.46 4.93
N LYS A 30 -18.16 3.08 4.09
CA LYS A 30 -17.76 4.50 4.17
C LYS A 30 -16.99 4.83 5.44
N GLU A 31 -16.34 3.83 6.04
CA GLU A 31 -15.45 4.04 7.17
C GLU A 31 -14.17 4.77 6.75
N GLU A 32 -13.51 5.36 7.72
CA GLU A 32 -12.18 5.92 7.56
C GLU A 32 -11.15 4.77 7.54
N LEU A 33 -10.26 4.79 6.55
CA LEU A 33 -9.25 3.76 6.34
C LEU A 33 -7.87 4.37 6.13
N THR A 34 -6.86 3.81 6.78
CA THR A 34 -5.45 4.14 6.58
C THR A 34 -4.74 3.06 5.77
N ILE A 35 -4.25 3.44 4.59
CA ILE A 35 -3.48 2.56 3.71
C ILE A 35 -1.99 2.90 3.85
N GLY A 36 -1.25 1.97 4.46
CA GLY A 36 0.16 2.07 4.74
C GLY A 36 1.05 1.38 3.70
N PHE A 37 2.16 2.01 3.37
CA PHE A 37 3.21 1.49 2.49
C PHE A 37 4.54 1.54 3.24
N PHE A 38 5.25 0.42 3.32
CA PHE A 38 6.48 0.35 4.11
C PHE A 38 7.53 -0.51 3.42
N GLY A 39 8.73 0.06 3.25
CA GLY A 39 9.70 -0.57 2.38
C GLY A 39 10.93 0.26 2.03
N GLY A 40 11.54 -0.10 0.91
CA GLY A 40 12.75 0.49 0.37
C GLY A 40 12.53 1.74 -0.51
N SER A 41 13.47 1.97 -1.44
CA SER A 41 13.48 3.17 -2.30
C SER A 41 12.33 3.20 -3.29
N ILE A 42 11.85 2.04 -3.74
CA ILE A 42 10.71 1.95 -4.67
C ILE A 42 9.44 2.39 -3.94
N THR A 43 9.23 1.94 -2.70
CA THR A 43 8.13 2.40 -1.83
C THR A 43 8.21 3.90 -1.58
N GLN A 44 9.40 4.40 -1.28
CA GLN A 44 9.65 5.84 -1.10
C GLN A 44 9.27 6.65 -2.35
N GLY A 45 9.39 6.04 -3.54
CA GLY A 45 8.96 6.62 -4.81
C GLY A 45 10.04 6.74 -5.89
N SER A 46 11.24 6.20 -5.66
CA SER A 46 12.32 6.24 -6.64
C SER A 46 11.99 5.39 -7.87
N LEU A 47 12.15 5.86 -9.12
CA LEU A 47 12.56 7.20 -9.58
C LEU A 47 11.40 7.88 -10.35
N ALA A 48 10.19 7.81 -9.79
CA ALA A 48 9.04 8.46 -10.39
C ALA A 48 9.30 9.96 -10.54
N THR A 49 8.94 10.52 -11.69
CA THR A 49 9.13 11.96 -11.96
C THR A 49 8.23 12.85 -11.10
N LYS A 50 7.16 12.28 -10.55
CA LYS A 50 6.25 12.90 -9.59
C LYS A 50 5.71 11.84 -8.63
N GLU A 51 5.27 12.29 -7.45
CA GLU A 51 4.70 11.41 -6.43
C GLU A 51 3.50 10.61 -6.95
N GLU A 52 2.64 11.21 -7.77
CA GLU A 52 1.43 10.55 -8.29
C GLU A 52 1.73 9.44 -9.31
N HIS A 53 3.00 9.29 -9.69
CA HIS A 53 3.47 8.25 -10.57
C HIS A 53 4.11 7.07 -9.83
N THR A 54 4.33 7.20 -8.52
CA THR A 54 4.81 6.10 -7.66
C THR A 54 3.75 5.00 -7.58
N TYR A 55 4.18 3.76 -7.36
CA TYR A 55 3.22 2.66 -7.20
C TYR A 55 2.38 2.85 -5.93
N ALA A 56 2.98 3.35 -4.85
CA ALA A 56 2.30 3.59 -3.58
C ALA A 56 1.15 4.59 -3.76
N TYR A 57 1.41 5.73 -4.40
CA TYR A 57 0.37 6.72 -4.65
C TYR A 57 -0.71 6.20 -5.61
N ARG A 58 -0.34 5.46 -6.65
CA ARG A 58 -1.33 4.88 -7.59
C ARG A 58 -2.22 3.83 -6.92
N THR A 59 -1.68 3.01 -6.04
CA THR A 59 -2.45 2.06 -5.24
C THR A 59 -3.39 2.80 -4.29
N TYR A 60 -2.91 3.84 -3.59
CA TYR A 60 -3.75 4.70 -2.77
C TYR A 60 -4.88 5.37 -3.59
N GLN A 61 -4.57 5.90 -4.77
CA GLN A 61 -5.56 6.51 -5.66
C GLN A 61 -6.62 5.50 -6.08
N TRP A 62 -6.24 4.24 -6.35
CA TRP A 62 -7.21 3.18 -6.62
C TRP A 62 -8.17 2.96 -5.44
N TRP A 63 -7.68 2.98 -4.18
CA TRP A 63 -8.56 2.89 -3.01
C TRP A 63 -9.54 4.07 -2.94
N LYS A 64 -9.07 5.29 -3.18
CA LYS A 64 -9.93 6.48 -3.25
C LYS A 64 -10.98 6.43 -4.35
N ASP A 65 -10.59 5.97 -5.54
CA ASP A 65 -11.49 5.90 -6.68
C ASP A 65 -12.52 4.76 -6.52
N THR A 66 -12.15 3.70 -5.81
CA THR A 66 -13.00 2.54 -5.55
C THR A 66 -14.01 2.82 -4.43
N PHE A 67 -13.58 3.48 -3.35
CA PHE A 67 -14.40 3.80 -2.18
C PHE A 67 -14.57 5.32 -2.03
N GLN A 68 -15.24 5.95 -3.00
CA GLN A 68 -15.30 7.42 -3.13
C GLN A 68 -15.96 8.14 -1.96
N GLU A 69 -16.80 7.46 -1.18
CA GLU A 69 -17.46 8.01 0.00
C GLU A 69 -16.68 7.75 1.30
N ALA A 70 -15.67 6.89 1.27
CA ALA A 70 -14.79 6.63 2.40
C ALA A 70 -13.68 7.68 2.48
N THR A 71 -13.24 8.00 3.70
CA THR A 71 -12.02 8.80 3.90
C THR A 71 -10.83 7.86 3.88
N ILE A 72 -9.97 7.99 2.87
CA ILE A 72 -8.78 7.15 2.71
C ILE A 72 -7.53 7.99 3.02
N HIS A 73 -6.74 7.53 4.00
CA HIS A 73 -5.45 8.10 4.34
C HIS A 73 -4.30 7.35 3.67
N TYR A 74 -3.25 8.11 3.38
CA TYR A 74 -2.03 7.61 2.74
C TYR A 74 -0.86 7.78 3.70
N VAL A 75 -0.20 6.67 4.04
CA VAL A 75 1.02 6.67 4.86
C VAL A 75 2.13 5.97 4.09
N ASN A 76 3.23 6.68 3.82
CA ASN A 76 4.39 6.12 3.13
C ASN A 76 5.62 6.19 4.05
N GLY A 77 5.97 5.04 4.63
CA GLY A 77 7.18 4.82 5.43
C GLY A 77 8.33 4.22 4.62
N GLY A 78 8.40 4.47 3.31
CA GLY A 78 9.50 4.01 2.45
C GLY A 78 10.80 4.78 2.71
N ILE A 79 11.91 4.05 2.92
CA ILE A 79 13.25 4.65 3.07
C ILE A 79 14.24 3.94 2.14
N GLY A 80 14.80 4.69 1.19
CA GLY A 80 15.74 4.17 0.21
C GLY A 80 17.02 3.60 0.81
N GLY A 81 17.52 2.52 0.20
CA GLY A 81 18.76 1.85 0.64
C GLY A 81 18.62 1.09 1.96
N THR A 82 17.41 0.72 2.36
CA THR A 82 17.15 -0.01 3.61
C THR A 82 16.55 -1.38 3.37
N SER A 83 16.75 -2.29 4.32
CA SER A 83 16.21 -3.66 4.30
C SER A 83 15.16 -3.85 5.39
N SER A 84 14.50 -5.01 5.37
CA SER A 84 13.52 -5.40 6.40
C SER A 84 14.12 -5.45 7.81
N HIS A 85 15.44 -5.66 7.94
CA HIS A 85 16.12 -5.62 9.24
C HIS A 85 16.11 -4.22 9.86
N PHE A 86 16.29 -3.17 9.04
CA PHE A 86 16.07 -1.80 9.50
C PHE A 86 14.58 -1.50 9.65
N GLY A 87 13.74 -2.05 8.76
CA GLY A 87 12.29 -1.94 8.81
C GLY A 87 11.71 -2.34 10.17
N VAL A 88 12.06 -3.51 10.70
CA VAL A 88 11.53 -3.97 12.00
C VAL A 88 11.94 -3.07 13.18
N ALA A 89 13.08 -2.38 13.08
CA ALA A 89 13.54 -1.47 14.14
C ALA A 89 12.76 -0.14 14.17
N ARG A 90 12.11 0.25 13.08
CA ARG A 90 11.42 1.55 12.93
C ARG A 90 9.92 1.44 12.65
N VAL A 91 9.39 0.22 12.46
CA VAL A 91 8.01 0.02 11.99
C VAL A 91 6.97 0.64 12.92
N GLU A 92 7.24 0.70 14.22
CA GLU A 92 6.35 1.38 15.16
C GLU A 92 6.20 2.87 14.80
N GLU A 93 7.32 3.58 14.85
CA GLU A 93 7.43 5.04 14.67
C GLU A 93 7.06 5.49 13.26
N ASP A 94 7.43 4.71 12.25
CA ASP A 94 7.29 5.11 10.85
C ASP A 94 5.99 4.59 10.20
N LEU A 95 5.23 3.73 10.88
CA LEU A 95 4.01 3.14 10.31
C LEU A 95 2.92 2.82 11.33
N LEU A 96 3.20 2.04 12.38
CA LEU A 96 2.14 1.50 13.26
C LEU A 96 1.48 2.56 14.14
N ILE A 97 2.17 3.67 14.47
CA ILE A 97 1.55 4.80 15.16
C ILE A 97 0.34 5.39 14.41
N TYR A 98 0.28 5.20 13.08
CA TYR A 98 -0.82 5.65 12.23
C TYR A 98 -1.98 4.65 12.14
N GLN A 99 -1.88 3.51 12.83
CA GLN A 99 -2.90 2.47 12.89
C GLN A 99 -3.43 2.05 11.49
N PRO A 100 -2.56 1.53 10.60
CA PRO A 100 -2.95 1.17 9.25
C PRO A 100 -3.93 -0.02 9.23
N ASP A 101 -4.97 0.08 8.40
CA ASP A 101 -5.95 -0.99 8.15
C ASP A 101 -5.47 -1.99 7.10
N LEU A 102 -4.61 -1.52 6.19
CA LEU A 102 -3.89 -2.31 5.21
C LEU A 102 -2.44 -1.83 5.14
N VAL A 103 -1.50 -2.78 5.09
CA VAL A 103 -0.08 -2.50 4.88
C VAL A 103 0.43 -3.26 3.66
N ILE A 104 1.10 -2.54 2.75
CA ILE A 104 1.91 -3.10 1.69
C ILE A 104 3.37 -3.09 2.16
N LEU A 105 3.98 -4.27 2.24
CA LEU A 105 5.39 -4.45 2.59
C LEU A 105 6.22 -4.73 1.33
N ASP A 106 7.30 -3.98 1.11
CA ASP A 106 8.18 -4.09 -0.07
C ASP A 106 9.66 -3.85 0.29
N PHE A 107 10.46 -4.92 0.41
CA PHE A 107 11.88 -4.89 0.78
C PHE A 107 12.76 -5.71 -0.17
#